data_AF-A0A9D3ZYU2-F1
#
_entry.id   AF-A0A9D3ZYU2-F1
#
_cell.length_a   1.000
_cell.length_b   1.000
_cell.length_c   1.000
_cell.angle_alpha   90.00
_cell.angle_beta   90.00
_cell.angle_gamma   90.00
#
_symmetry.space_group_name_H-M   'P 1'
#
loop_
_entity.id
_entity.type
_entity.pdbx_description
1 polymer ?
#
loop_
_entity_poly.entity_id
_entity_poly.type
_entity_poly.pdbx_seq_one_letter_code
_entity_poly.pdbx_strand_id
1 'polypeptide(L)'
;MVEADTCKPSGKLRGKKPPPGKRNKGHDSDCCKEGKFYNMYKCSPPVSNHTKATLTLNGFDSGEDGGSPCECDDKFHEDSELIVALSTG
;
A
#
# COMPACT_ATOMS: atom_id res chain seq x y z
N MET A 1 0.38 -27.45 18.13
CA MET A 1 0.52 -26.04 17.72
C MET A 1 1.34 -26.05 16.45
N VAL A 2 0.72 -25.77 15.31
CA VAL A 2 1.44 -25.62 14.05
C VAL A 2 2.25 -24.33 14.18
N GLU A 3 3.57 -24.39 13.96
CA GLU A 3 4.37 -23.18 13.75
C GLU A 3 3.70 -22.44 12.58
N ALA A 4 2.99 -21.36 12.88
CA ALA A 4 2.47 -20.50 11.83
C ALA A 4 3.69 -19.97 11.08
N ASP A 5 3.82 -20.34 9.81
CA ASP A 5 4.84 -19.77 8.93
C ASP A 5 4.73 -18.25 9.04
N THR A 6 5.66 -17.64 9.78
CA THR A 6 5.73 -16.18 9.91
C THR A 6 5.84 -15.60 8.50
N CYS A 7 4.98 -14.65 8.15
CA CYS A 7 5.00 -14.01 6.84
C CYS A 7 6.41 -13.46 6.55
N LYS A 8 7.02 -13.93 5.45
CA LYS A 8 8.36 -13.56 4.99
C LYS A 8 8.27 -12.80 3.67
N PRO A 9 9.26 -11.96 3.33
CA PRO A 9 9.33 -11.33 2.02
C PRO A 9 9.30 -12.37 0.90
N SER A 10 8.39 -12.18 -0.07
CA SER A 10 8.29 -13.03 -1.26
C SER A 10 9.28 -12.65 -2.36
N GLY A 11 9.94 -11.49 -2.23
CA GLY A 11 10.90 -10.98 -3.21
C GLY A 11 11.43 -9.59 -2.87
N LYS A 12 12.20 -9.01 -3.80
CA LYS A 12 12.73 -7.65 -3.69
C LYS A 12 12.54 -6.87 -4.98
N LEU A 13 12.09 -5.63 -4.88
CA LEU A 13 12.00 -4.65 -5.96
C LEU A 13 13.20 -3.70 -5.90
N ARG A 14 13.87 -3.44 -7.03
CA ARG A 14 14.87 -2.37 -7.12
C ARG A 14 14.19 -1.05 -7.48
N GLY A 15 14.31 -0.07 -6.61
CA GLY A 15 13.78 1.28 -6.80
C GLY A 15 14.39 1.96 -8.02
N LYS A 16 13.53 2.61 -8.80
CA LYS A 16 13.88 3.42 -9.97
C LYS A 16 13.39 4.85 -9.75
N LYS A 17 14.09 5.82 -10.32
CA LYS A 17 13.67 7.22 -10.27
C LYS A 17 12.33 7.38 -11.01
N PRO A 18 11.35 8.11 -10.44
CA PRO A 18 10.10 8.37 -11.14
C PRO A 18 10.34 9.19 -12.41
N PRO A 19 9.50 9.02 -13.45
CA PRO A 19 9.54 9.88 -14.63
C PRO A 19 9.38 11.36 -14.25
N PRO A 20 10.01 12.30 -14.99
CA PRO A 20 9.85 13.73 -14.76
C PRO A 20 8.37 14.13 -14.75
N GLY A 21 7.95 14.93 -13.78
CA GLY A 21 6.57 15.43 -13.68
C GLY A 21 5.54 14.50 -13.05
N LYS A 22 5.88 13.24 -12.72
CA LYS A 22 4.96 12.28 -12.08
C LYS A 22 5.15 12.13 -10.56
N ARG A 23 5.66 13.16 -9.89
CA ARG A 23 5.86 13.13 -8.44
C ARG A 23 4.60 13.63 -7.75
N ASN A 24 3.81 12.70 -7.21
CA ASN A 24 2.80 13.01 -6.22
C ASN A 24 3.49 13.40 -4.90
N LYS A 25 3.02 14.48 -4.27
CA LYS A 25 3.50 14.95 -2.97
C LYS A 25 2.39 14.91 -1.90
N GLY A 26 1.22 14.37 -2.24
CA GLY A 26 0.12 14.20 -1.30
C GLY A 26 0.45 13.11 -0.28
N HIS A 27 -0.20 13.19 0.89
CA HIS A 27 -0.33 12.12 1.89
C HIS A 27 0.95 11.31 2.17
N ASP A 28 2.08 12.01 2.40
CA ASP A 28 3.37 11.38 2.72
C ASP A 28 3.85 10.35 1.68
N SER A 29 3.45 10.54 0.41
CA SER A 29 3.84 9.67 -0.70
C SER A 29 5.33 9.79 -1.02
N ASP A 30 6.13 8.88 -0.47
CA ASP A 30 7.56 8.80 -0.71
C ASP A 30 7.87 8.09 -2.04
N CYS A 31 8.68 8.75 -2.88
CA CYS A 31 9.19 8.13 -4.09
C CYS A 31 10.25 7.06 -3.78
N CYS A 32 10.27 6.01 -4.61
CA CYS A 32 11.34 5.01 -4.58
C CYS A 32 12.72 5.67 -4.79
N LYS A 33 13.67 5.35 -3.90
CA LYS A 33 15.07 5.78 -4.02
C LYS A 33 15.78 4.88 -5.05
N GLU A 34 16.45 5.50 -6.01
CA GLU A 34 17.17 4.78 -7.06
C GLU A 34 18.20 3.82 -6.47
N GLY A 35 18.18 2.57 -6.93
CA GLY A 35 19.10 1.54 -6.49
C GLY A 35 18.80 0.89 -5.13
N LYS A 36 17.88 1.45 -4.33
CA LYS A 36 17.45 0.83 -3.07
C LYS A 36 16.57 -0.39 -3.34
N PHE A 37 16.76 -1.48 -2.59
CA PHE A 37 15.88 -2.64 -2.64
C PHE A 37 14.74 -2.51 -1.62
N TYR A 38 13.52 -2.77 -2.04
CA TYR A 38 12.29 -2.77 -1.25
C TYR A 38 11.72 -4.18 -1.20
N ASN A 39 11.30 -4.65 -0.03
CA ASN A 39 10.73 -5.99 0.09
C ASN A 39 9.34 -6.05 -0.53
N MET A 40 9.05 -7.13 -1.24
CA MET A 40 7.71 -7.48 -1.69
C MET A 40 7.11 -8.50 -0.72
N TYR A 41 5.84 -8.36 -0.40
CA TYR A 41 5.09 -9.31 0.41
C TYR A 41 3.84 -9.74 -0.37
N LYS A 42 3.54 -11.03 -0.30
CA LYS A 42 2.27 -11.63 -0.76
C LYS A 42 1.52 -12.27 0.42
N CYS A 43 1.81 -11.78 1.61
CA CYS A 43 1.25 -12.23 2.87
C CYS A 43 1.19 -11.06 3.84
N SER A 44 0.32 -11.15 4.83
CA SER A 44 0.27 -10.25 5.98
C SER A 44 0.40 -11.02 7.30
N PRO A 45 0.67 -10.32 8.43
CA PRO A 45 0.62 -10.94 9.75
C PRO A 45 -0.74 -11.63 10.03
N PRO A 46 -0.77 -12.63 10.93
CA PRO A 46 -2.02 -13.32 11.27
C PRO A 46 -3.12 -12.37 11.76
N VAL A 47 -4.32 -12.59 11.24
CA VAL A 47 -5.52 -11.84 11.66
C VAL A 47 -6.04 -12.39 12.98
N SER A 48 -6.38 -11.50 13.90
CA SER A 48 -7.02 -11.78 15.19
C SER A 48 -8.10 -10.73 15.50
N ASN A 49 -8.85 -10.93 16.58
CA ASN A 49 -9.83 -9.95 17.07
C ASN A 49 -9.21 -8.57 17.38
N HIS A 50 -7.89 -8.50 17.58
CA HIS A 50 -7.14 -7.27 17.83
C HIS A 50 -5.86 -7.24 16.98
N THR A 51 -6.02 -7.35 15.67
CA THR A 51 -4.89 -7.29 14.73
C THR A 51 -4.19 -5.93 14.83
N LYS A 52 -2.91 -5.92 15.17
CA LYS A 52 -2.10 -4.71 15.18
C LYS A 52 -1.80 -4.30 13.73
N ALA A 53 -2.01 -3.04 13.41
CA ALA A 53 -1.73 -2.47 12.10
C ALA A 53 -1.16 -1.06 12.23
N THR A 54 -0.53 -0.59 11.15
CA THR A 54 -0.16 0.82 10.99
C THR A 54 -1.21 1.49 10.13
N LEU A 55 -1.87 2.52 10.65
CA LEU A 55 -2.80 3.34 9.88
C LEU A 55 -2.01 4.40 9.10
N THR A 56 -2.24 4.48 7.80
CA THR A 56 -1.71 5.52 6.92
C THR A 56 -2.87 6.30 6.30
N LEU A 57 -2.63 7.54 5.90
CA LEU A 57 -3.60 8.36 5.19
C LEU A 57 -3.43 8.18 3.69
N ASN A 58 -4.53 8.09 2.96
CA ASN A 58 -4.55 7.97 1.50
C ASN A 58 -5.77 8.71 0.94
N GLY A 59 -5.61 9.41 -0.19
CA GLY A 59 -6.72 9.98 -0.96
C GLY A 59 -7.26 8.96 -1.95
N PHE A 60 -8.57 8.73 -1.93
CA PHE A 60 -9.28 7.75 -2.79
C PHE A 60 -10.12 8.42 -3.87
N ASP A 61 -10.10 9.76 -3.94
CA ASP A 61 -10.82 10.50 -4.97
C ASP A 61 -10.03 10.48 -6.29
N SER A 62 -10.75 10.79 -7.37
CA SER A 62 -10.23 11.00 -8.69
C SER A 62 -9.14 12.09 -8.72
N GLY A 63 -7.97 11.72 -9.24
CA GLY A 63 -6.83 12.63 -9.35
C GLY A 63 -5.97 12.75 -8.09
N GLU A 64 -6.29 12.02 -7.03
CA GLU A 64 -5.47 11.93 -5.82
C GLU A 64 -4.44 10.79 -5.86
N ASP A 65 -3.83 10.49 -4.70
CA ASP A 65 -2.73 9.54 -4.57
C ASP A 65 -3.12 8.11 -4.93
N GLY A 66 -4.38 7.71 -4.74
CA GLY A 66 -4.89 6.40 -5.16
C GLY A 66 -4.71 6.15 -6.66
N GLY A 67 -4.73 7.21 -7.48
CA GLY A 67 -4.42 7.21 -8.91
C GLY A 67 -5.39 6.42 -9.81
N SER A 68 -5.95 5.31 -9.35
CA SER A 68 -6.88 4.41 -10.04
C SER A 68 -8.08 4.08 -9.13
N PRO A 69 -9.21 3.64 -9.70
CA PRO A 69 -10.36 3.21 -8.92
C PRO A 69 -10.03 2.04 -7.96
N CYS A 70 -10.80 1.92 -6.87
CA CYS A 70 -10.66 0.88 -5.87
C CYS A 70 -10.96 -0.51 -6.46
N GLU A 71 -10.12 -1.49 -6.13
CA GLU A 71 -10.18 -2.85 -6.72
C GLU A 71 -11.50 -3.59 -6.41
N CYS A 72 -12.14 -3.30 -5.29
CA CYS A 72 -13.33 -4.03 -4.86
C CYS A 72 -14.60 -3.70 -5.66
N ASP A 73 -14.70 -2.50 -6.24
CA ASP A 73 -15.92 -2.01 -6.89
C ASP A 73 -15.69 -1.14 -8.13
N ASP A 74 -14.44 -0.98 -8.55
CA ASP A 74 -14.00 -0.19 -9.70
C ASP A 74 -14.41 1.30 -9.63
N LYS A 75 -14.48 1.90 -8.43
CA LYS A 75 -14.85 3.31 -8.22
C LYS A 75 -13.83 4.15 -7.47
N PHE A 76 -13.93 5.47 -7.64
CA PHE A 76 -13.32 6.45 -6.74
C PHE A 76 -14.28 6.76 -5.61
N HIS A 77 -13.73 7.15 -4.46
CA HIS A 77 -14.51 7.48 -3.26
C HIS A 77 -14.04 8.81 -2.71
N GLU A 78 -14.99 9.67 -2.34
CA GLU A 78 -14.70 10.97 -1.73
C GLU A 78 -14.06 10.77 -0.34
N ASP A 79 -13.19 11.71 0.08
CA ASP A 79 -12.51 11.68 1.39
C ASP A 79 -13.47 11.66 2.60
N SER A 80 -14.74 12.00 2.39
CA SER A 80 -15.76 11.93 3.43
C SER A 80 -16.29 10.51 3.69
N GLU A 81 -16.04 9.58 2.78
CA GLU A 81 -16.43 8.19 2.91
C GLU A 81 -15.45 7.40 3.79
N LEU A 82 -15.97 6.60 4.72
CA LEU A 82 -15.15 5.83 5.66
C LEU A 82 -14.73 4.49 5.05
N ILE A 83 -13.76 4.53 4.13
CA ILE A 83 -13.19 3.36 3.48
C ILE A 83 -11.71 3.16 3.82
N VAL A 84 -11.19 1.95 3.58
CA VAL A 84 -9.79 1.60 3.80
C VAL A 84 -9.27 0.68 2.70
N ALA A 85 -7.96 0.74 2.45
CA ALA A 85 -7.22 -0.27 1.72
C ALA A 85 -6.42 -1.14 2.69
N LEU A 86 -6.30 -2.43 2.40
CA LEU A 86 -5.52 -3.37 3.18
C LEU A 86 -4.28 -3.82 2.39
N SER A 87 -3.20 -4.12 3.12
CA SER A 87 -2.03 -4.77 2.53
C SER A 87 -2.41 -6.17 2.02
N THR A 88 -1.73 -6.64 0.97
CA THR A 88 -1.90 -8.02 0.48
C THR A 88 -1.65 -9.03 1.61
N GLY A 89 -2.59 -9.97 1.79
CA GLY A 89 -2.66 -10.91 2.91
C GLY A 89 -2.41 -12.35 2.53
#